data_AF-A0A941EG27-F1
#
_entry.id   AF-A0A941EG27-F1
#
_cell.length_a   1.000
_cell.length_b   1.000
_cell.length_c   1.000
_cell.angle_alpha   90.00
_cell.angle_beta   90.00
_cell.angle_gamma   90.00
#
_symmetry.space_group_name_H-M   'P 1'
#
loop_
_entity.id
_entity.type
_entity.pdbx_description
1 polymer ?
#
loop_
_entity_poly.entity_id
_entity_poly.type
_entity_poly.pdbx_seq_one_letter_code
_entity_poly.pdbx_strand_id
1 'polypeptide(L)'
;MYRIRVHGRTGQGVATTAELIGWAAIYDGHVALATPGFGSDRADATVDAYCRIDDAPIGGLEPVDAPDAVLVLDAKLLNRPGLLSGLRPGGLALVNSPAPLTLPDLPQLRTVPATRIALTHTGHAVANVPMLGAFAAASGIVSLKAVHTAIELRFSGPVARDSREAADEAYAYMTAAAREPDAVGFDVPGSVAANGKARS
;
A
#
# COMPACT_ATOMS: atom_id res chain seq x y z
N MET A 1 -3.73 3.50 -18.37
CA MET A 1 -2.73 2.96 -17.42
C MET A 1 -2.84 3.58 -16.03
N TYR A 2 -3.15 2.75 -15.04
CA TYR A 2 -3.00 3.00 -13.62
C TYR A 2 -1.66 2.45 -13.12
N ARG A 3 -0.89 3.23 -12.36
CA ARG A 3 0.49 2.89 -11.95
C ARG A 3 0.64 2.89 -10.45
N ILE A 4 1.21 1.82 -9.93
CA ILE A 4 1.33 1.57 -8.50
C ILE A 4 2.80 1.41 -8.14
N ARG A 5 3.20 2.05 -7.05
CA ARG A 5 4.51 1.88 -6.42
C ARG A 5 4.33 1.34 -5.01
N VAL A 6 4.96 0.22 -4.70
CA VAL A 6 4.93 -0.42 -3.39
C VAL A 6 6.29 -0.25 -2.74
N HIS A 7 6.31 0.22 -1.50
CA HIS A 7 7.51 0.43 -0.69
C HIS A 7 7.45 -0.39 0.58
N GLY A 8 8.57 -0.95 0.99
CA GLY A 8 8.70 -1.70 2.25
C GLY A 8 10.13 -2.08 2.54
N ARG A 9 10.31 -3.07 3.42
CA ARG A 9 11.61 -3.66 3.76
C ARG A 9 11.69 -5.10 3.28
N THR A 10 12.91 -5.61 3.12
CA THR A 10 13.15 -7.02 2.81
C THR A 10 12.39 -7.92 3.79
N GLY A 11 11.66 -8.90 3.26
CA GLY A 11 10.83 -9.82 4.04
C GLY A 11 9.38 -9.36 4.30
N GLN A 12 9.01 -8.12 3.98
CA GLN A 12 7.63 -7.62 4.14
C GLN A 12 6.69 -8.00 2.98
N GLY A 13 7.20 -8.64 1.93
CA GLY A 13 6.39 -9.07 0.79
C GLY A 13 6.07 -7.96 -0.21
N VAL A 14 6.97 -6.98 -0.41
CA VAL A 14 6.78 -5.88 -1.37
C VAL A 14 6.57 -6.37 -2.80
N ALA A 15 7.48 -7.21 -3.33
CA ALA A 15 7.35 -7.80 -4.66
C ALA A 15 6.06 -8.62 -4.78
N THR A 16 5.77 -9.46 -3.77
CA THR A 16 4.54 -10.25 -3.71
C THR A 16 3.29 -9.37 -3.69
N THR A 17 3.31 -8.22 -3.03
CA THR A 17 2.18 -7.28 -3.04
C THR A 17 1.92 -6.78 -4.46
N ALA A 18 2.97 -6.35 -5.17
CA ALA A 18 2.84 -5.89 -6.56
C ALA A 18 2.37 -7.00 -7.52
N GLU A 19 2.90 -8.22 -7.37
CA GLU A 19 2.47 -9.40 -8.12
C GLU A 19 0.99 -9.72 -7.89
N LEU A 20 0.55 -9.76 -6.63
CA LEU A 20 -0.84 -10.07 -6.28
C LEU A 20 -1.82 -9.01 -6.79
N ILE A 21 -1.44 -7.73 -6.76
CA ILE A 21 -2.25 -6.68 -7.40
C ILE A 21 -2.37 -6.95 -8.91
N GLY A 22 -1.27 -7.33 -9.56
CA GLY A 22 -1.28 -7.68 -10.98
C GLY A 22 -2.20 -8.86 -11.30
N TRP A 23 -2.13 -9.93 -10.49
CA TRP A 23 -2.99 -11.10 -10.66
C TRP A 23 -4.46 -10.78 -10.43
N ALA A 24 -4.77 -9.96 -9.42
CA ALA A 24 -6.14 -9.49 -9.18
C ALA A 24 -6.66 -8.67 -10.37
N ALA A 25 -5.86 -7.73 -10.88
CA ALA A 25 -6.24 -6.92 -12.04
C ALA A 25 -6.48 -7.77 -13.30
N ILE A 26 -5.65 -8.79 -13.54
CA ILE A 26 -5.84 -9.75 -14.65
C ILE A 26 -7.15 -10.51 -14.49
N TYR A 27 -7.49 -10.92 -13.27
CA TYR A 27 -8.74 -11.63 -13.02
C TYR A 27 -9.98 -10.74 -13.22
N ASP A 28 -9.87 -9.44 -12.95
CA ASP A 28 -10.90 -8.45 -13.26
C ASP A 28 -10.97 -8.09 -14.76
N GLY A 29 -10.12 -8.69 -15.60
CA GLY A 29 -10.16 -8.54 -17.06
C GLY A 29 -9.22 -7.47 -17.62
N HIS A 30 -8.33 -6.90 -16.80
CA HIS A 30 -7.32 -5.94 -17.23
C HIS A 30 -6.03 -6.62 -17.70
N VAL A 31 -5.17 -5.86 -18.37
CA VAL A 31 -3.76 -6.20 -18.56
C VAL A 31 -2.98 -5.66 -17.37
N ALA A 32 -2.11 -6.48 -16.78
CA ALA A 32 -1.24 -6.02 -15.71
C ALA A 32 0.20 -6.49 -15.87
N LEU A 33 1.13 -5.67 -15.38
CA LEU A 33 2.56 -5.96 -15.37
C LEU A 33 3.15 -5.56 -14.02
N ALA A 34 3.60 -6.55 -13.26
CA ALA A 34 4.35 -6.33 -12.03
C ALA A 34 5.84 -6.46 -12.30
N THR A 35 6.63 -5.55 -11.73
CA THR A 35 8.10 -5.55 -11.87
C THR A 35 8.74 -5.29 -10.52
N PRO A 36 9.80 -6.03 -10.15
CA PRO A 36 10.57 -5.70 -8.95
C PRO A 36 11.23 -4.33 -9.12
N GLY A 37 11.40 -3.63 -8.00
CA GLY A 37 12.24 -2.46 -7.93
C GLY A 37 13.71 -2.84 -7.89
N PHE A 38 14.54 -2.02 -8.53
CA PHE A 38 15.99 -2.15 -8.51
C PHE A 38 16.58 -0.87 -7.90
N GLY A 39 16.57 -0.79 -6.56
CA GLY A 39 17.28 0.25 -5.82
C GLY A 39 18.78 -0.08 -5.69
N SER A 40 19.64 0.92 -5.96
CA SER A 40 21.11 0.82 -5.88
C SER A 40 21.65 0.68 -4.45
N ASP A 41 20.84 0.95 -3.43
CA ASP A 41 21.28 0.99 -2.04
C ASP A 41 20.88 -0.27 -1.28
N ARG A 42 21.71 -1.31 -1.41
CA ARG A 42 21.62 -2.55 -0.58
C ARG A 42 21.83 -2.30 0.92
N ALA A 43 22.15 -1.06 1.33
CA ALA A 43 22.52 -0.72 2.70
C ALA A 43 21.34 -0.54 3.65
N ASP A 44 20.15 -0.12 3.18
CA ASP A 44 19.03 0.25 4.06
C ASP A 44 17.93 -0.82 4.20
N ALA A 45 18.11 -1.97 3.53
CA ALA A 45 17.16 -3.08 3.44
C ALA A 45 15.75 -2.65 3.01
N THR A 46 15.61 -1.48 2.38
CA THR A 46 14.37 -1.04 1.75
C THR A 46 14.27 -1.65 0.37
N VAL A 47 13.04 -1.99 -0.02
CA VAL A 47 12.75 -2.57 -1.33
C VAL A 47 11.49 -1.92 -1.87
N ASP A 48 11.49 -1.74 -3.17
CA ASP A 48 10.39 -1.22 -3.96
C ASP A 48 9.92 -2.29 -4.97
N ALA A 49 8.68 -2.16 -5.40
CA ALA A 49 8.13 -2.91 -6.53
C ALA A 49 7.04 -2.09 -7.20
N TYR A 50 6.73 -2.45 -8.43
CA TYR A 50 5.79 -1.69 -9.26
C TYR A 50 4.73 -2.61 -9.84
N CYS A 51 3.54 -2.08 -10.01
CA CYS A 51 2.48 -2.72 -10.77
C CYS A 51 1.84 -1.68 -11.71
N ARG A 52 1.66 -2.04 -12.97
CA ARG A 52 0.92 -1.26 -13.96
C ARG A 52 -0.33 -2.05 -14.33
N ILE A 53 -1.47 -1.37 -14.44
CA ILE A 53 -2.75 -1.92 -14.86
C ILE A 53 -3.27 -1.07 -16.02
N ASP A 54 -3.73 -1.70 -17.10
CA ASP A 54 -4.31 -1.01 -18.24
C ASP A 54 -5.30 -1.92 -18.99
N ASP A 55 -6.07 -1.34 -19.89
CA ASP A 55 -6.95 -2.11 -20.79
C ASP A 55 -6.25 -2.50 -22.11
N ALA A 56 -5.04 -1.96 -22.33
CA ALA A 56 -4.21 -2.22 -23.50
C ALA A 56 -2.89 -2.91 -23.09
N PRO A 57 -2.18 -3.58 -24.03
CA PRO A 57 -0.87 -4.17 -23.76
C PRO A 57 0.11 -3.16 -23.14
N ILE A 58 0.78 -3.58 -22.06
CA ILE A 58 1.72 -2.74 -21.32
C ILE A 58 3.15 -3.05 -21.80
N GLY A 59 3.86 -2.01 -22.20
CA GLY A 59 5.31 -2.02 -22.37
C GLY A 59 6.02 -1.32 -21.21
N GLY A 60 7.31 -1.62 -21.03
CA GLY A 60 8.17 -0.93 -20.06
C GLY A 60 8.37 -1.70 -18.76
N LEU A 61 9.63 -1.78 -18.33
CA LEU A 61 10.07 -2.39 -17.07
C LEU A 61 10.75 -1.35 -16.16
N GLU A 62 10.72 -0.09 -16.55
CA GLU A 62 11.32 1.01 -15.82
C GLU A 62 10.61 1.28 -14.48
N PRO A 63 11.27 1.97 -13.55
CA PRO A 63 10.62 2.48 -12.34
C PRO A 63 9.38 3.33 -12.60
N VAL A 64 8.45 3.35 -11.65
CA VAL A 64 7.27 4.23 -11.71
C VAL A 64 7.57 5.57 -11.04
N ASP A 65 7.87 6.57 -11.86
CA ASP A 65 8.16 7.94 -11.41
C ASP A 65 6.88 8.72 -11.05
N ALA A 66 5.79 8.48 -11.79
CA ALA A 66 4.50 9.17 -11.61
C ALA A 66 3.38 8.16 -11.27
N PRO A 67 3.31 7.68 -10.00
CA PRO A 67 2.29 6.73 -9.57
C PRO A 67 0.92 7.40 -9.38
N ASP A 68 -0.13 6.61 -9.65
CA ASP A 68 -1.51 6.88 -9.27
C ASP A 68 -1.80 6.36 -7.85
N ALA A 69 -1.06 5.34 -7.40
CA ALA A 69 -1.07 4.87 -6.01
C ALA A 69 0.33 4.55 -5.47
N VAL A 70 0.55 4.90 -4.21
CA VAL A 70 1.72 4.49 -3.43
C VAL A 70 1.27 3.68 -2.23
N LEU A 71 1.77 2.45 -2.10
CA LEU A 71 1.55 1.59 -0.94
C LEU A 71 2.82 1.57 -0.10
N VAL A 72 2.71 1.80 1.20
CA VAL A 72 3.84 1.79 2.13
C VAL A 72 3.59 0.74 3.20
N LEU A 73 4.35 -0.36 3.17
CA LEU A 73 4.17 -1.51 4.08
C LEU A 73 4.73 -1.26 5.49
N ASP A 74 5.48 -0.16 5.70
CA ASP A 74 6.01 0.26 6.99
C ASP A 74 5.98 1.79 7.11
N ALA A 75 5.13 2.33 7.99
CA ALA A 75 5.00 3.77 8.22
C ALA A 75 6.34 4.48 8.54
N LYS A 76 7.34 3.78 9.10
CA LYS A 76 8.66 4.38 9.38
C LYS A 76 9.38 4.86 8.11
N LEU A 77 9.02 4.31 6.95
CA LEU A 77 9.58 4.73 5.66
C LEU A 77 9.13 6.13 5.26
N LEU A 78 8.06 6.69 5.85
CA LEU A 78 7.63 8.07 5.59
C LEU A 78 8.69 9.11 5.97
N ASN A 79 9.64 8.76 6.83
CA ASN A 79 10.79 9.62 7.15
C ASN A 79 11.82 9.72 6.01
N ARG A 80 11.71 8.88 4.97
CA ARG A 80 12.59 8.91 3.81
C ARG A 80 12.20 10.07 2.89
N PRO A 81 13.11 11.02 2.60
CA PRO A 81 12.85 12.09 1.65
C PRO A 81 12.41 11.55 0.29
N GLY A 82 11.35 12.13 -0.27
CA GLY A 82 10.88 11.78 -1.61
C GLY A 82 10.16 10.44 -1.74
N LEU A 83 9.85 9.71 -0.65
CA LEU A 83 9.11 8.42 -0.73
C LEU A 83 7.81 8.54 -1.55
N LEU A 84 7.10 9.65 -1.36
CA LEU A 84 5.83 9.97 -2.01
C LEU A 84 6.00 10.90 -3.23
N SER A 85 7.24 11.16 -3.66
CA SER A 85 7.52 12.03 -4.81
C SER A 85 6.88 11.49 -6.09
N GLY A 86 6.37 12.41 -6.91
CA GLY A 86 5.71 12.08 -8.18
C GLY A 86 4.31 11.50 -8.04
N LEU A 87 3.81 11.25 -6.82
CA LEU A 87 2.40 10.89 -6.61
C LEU A 87 1.52 11.96 -7.23
N ARG A 88 0.66 11.53 -8.15
CA ARG A 88 -0.20 12.43 -8.92
C ARG A 88 -1.20 13.15 -8.00
N PRO A 89 -1.63 14.38 -8.36
CA PRO A 89 -2.73 15.04 -7.65
C PRO A 89 -3.96 14.12 -7.56
N GLY A 90 -4.49 13.93 -6.34
CA GLY A 90 -5.60 13.01 -6.08
C GLY A 90 -5.25 11.52 -6.08
N GLY A 91 -3.98 11.15 -6.33
CA GLY A 91 -3.52 9.76 -6.25
C GLY A 91 -3.57 9.21 -4.83
N LEU A 92 -3.69 7.90 -4.67
CA LEU A 92 -3.83 7.23 -3.38
C LEU A 92 -2.47 7.05 -2.68
N ALA A 93 -2.38 7.42 -1.40
CA ALA A 93 -1.28 6.98 -0.53
C ALA A 93 -1.84 6.06 0.57
N LEU A 94 -1.55 4.76 0.50
CA LEU A 94 -2.02 3.78 1.47
C LEU A 94 -0.86 3.32 2.34
N VAL A 95 -0.95 3.51 3.65
CA VAL A 95 0.14 3.25 4.60
C VAL A 95 -0.29 2.22 5.65
N ASN A 96 0.53 1.17 5.82
CA ASN A 96 0.43 0.31 6.99
C ASN A 96 0.92 1.05 8.22
N SER A 97 0.01 1.36 9.14
CA SER A 97 0.32 2.07 10.37
C SER A 97 -0.57 1.58 11.51
N PRO A 98 -0.04 1.38 12.74
CA PRO A 98 -0.84 1.00 13.89
C PRO A 98 -1.81 2.10 14.33
N ALA A 99 -1.52 3.34 13.95
CA ALA A 99 -2.32 4.51 14.25
C ALA A 99 -2.62 5.31 12.98
N PRO A 100 -3.73 6.07 12.98
CA PRO A 100 -4.05 7.01 11.92
C PRO A 100 -2.94 8.03 11.72
N LEU A 101 -2.68 8.39 10.46
CA LEU A 101 -1.67 9.37 10.08
C LEU A 101 -2.36 10.46 9.26
N THR A 102 -1.97 11.69 9.50
CA THR A 102 -2.39 12.85 8.70
C THR A 102 -1.15 13.57 8.22
N LEU A 103 -1.08 13.83 6.91
CA LEU A 103 -0.07 14.69 6.32
C LEU A 103 -0.80 15.90 5.72
N PRO A 104 -0.51 17.14 6.15
CA PRO A 104 -1.22 18.34 5.70
C PRO A 104 -1.29 18.47 4.18
N ASP A 105 -0.20 18.13 3.49
CA ASP A 105 -0.07 18.25 2.03
C ASP A 105 -0.60 17.02 1.28
N LEU A 106 -1.17 16.03 1.98
CA LEU A 106 -1.61 14.77 1.37
C LEU A 106 -2.92 14.24 2.00
N PRO A 107 -4.05 14.94 1.84
CA PRO A 107 -5.36 14.55 2.40
C PRO A 107 -5.91 13.21 1.88
N GLN A 108 -5.44 12.74 0.73
CA GLN A 108 -5.69 11.41 0.17
C GLN A 108 -4.97 10.27 0.90
N LEU A 109 -4.13 10.56 1.90
CA LEU A 109 -3.47 9.52 2.68
C LEU A 109 -4.52 8.70 3.43
N ARG A 110 -4.38 7.38 3.35
CA ARG A 110 -5.19 6.40 4.07
C ARG A 110 -4.26 5.50 4.86
N THR A 111 -4.68 5.18 6.08
CA THR A 111 -3.94 4.27 6.95
C THR A 111 -4.73 3.00 7.18
N VAL A 112 -4.05 1.87 7.25
CA VAL A 112 -4.63 0.60 7.68
C VAL A 112 -3.67 -0.07 8.67
N PRO A 113 -4.16 -0.65 9.78
CA PRO A 113 -3.33 -1.40 10.74
C PRO A 113 -3.02 -2.81 10.22
N ALA A 114 -2.48 -2.93 9.01
CA ALA A 114 -2.30 -4.18 8.29
C ALA A 114 -1.43 -5.20 9.05
N THR A 115 -0.39 -4.76 9.76
CA THR A 115 0.41 -5.68 10.60
C THR A 115 -0.40 -6.30 11.73
N ARG A 116 -1.28 -5.52 12.38
CA ARG A 116 -2.16 -6.04 13.43
C ARG A 116 -3.13 -7.08 12.86
N ILE A 117 -3.76 -6.74 11.73
CA ILE A 117 -4.69 -7.62 11.04
C ILE A 117 -3.98 -8.93 10.64
N ALA A 118 -2.79 -8.85 10.06
CA ALA A 118 -2.00 -10.03 9.70
C ALA A 118 -1.73 -10.93 10.91
N LEU A 119 -1.35 -10.36 12.05
CA LEU A 119 -1.09 -11.11 13.29
C LEU A 119 -2.35 -11.83 13.80
N THR A 120 -3.51 -11.17 13.75
CA THR A 120 -4.78 -11.74 14.19
C THR A 120 -5.16 -13.00 13.41
N HIS A 121 -5.01 -12.98 12.09
CA HIS A 121 -5.47 -14.08 11.23
C HIS A 121 -4.41 -15.14 10.98
N THR A 122 -3.16 -14.73 10.74
CA THR A 122 -2.10 -15.63 10.26
C THR A 122 -1.08 -16.01 11.33
N GLY A 123 -1.09 -15.33 12.47
CA GLY A 123 -0.05 -15.43 13.50
C GLY A 123 1.30 -14.81 13.09
N HIS A 124 1.41 -14.20 11.91
CA HIS A 124 2.63 -13.61 11.37
C HIS A 124 2.46 -12.12 11.06
N ALA A 125 3.49 -11.33 11.30
CA ALA A 125 3.48 -9.87 11.12
C ALA A 125 3.74 -9.41 9.66
N VAL A 126 3.27 -10.16 8.66
CA VAL A 126 3.49 -9.83 7.24
C VAL A 126 2.26 -9.09 6.69
N ALA A 127 2.40 -7.78 6.47
CA ALA A 127 1.30 -6.88 6.16
C ALA A 127 0.78 -6.94 4.71
N ASN A 128 1.47 -7.66 3.81
CA ASN A 128 1.20 -7.63 2.37
C ASN A 128 -0.26 -7.97 2.00
N VAL A 129 -0.83 -9.05 2.57
CA VAL A 129 -2.18 -9.48 2.21
C VAL A 129 -3.28 -8.56 2.77
N PRO A 130 -3.25 -8.15 4.05
CA PRO A 130 -4.17 -7.10 4.51
C PRO A 130 -4.05 -5.80 3.70
N MET A 131 -2.82 -5.40 3.33
CA MET A 131 -2.62 -4.22 2.47
C MET A 131 -3.30 -4.37 1.11
N LEU A 132 -3.33 -5.58 0.53
CA LEU A 132 -4.03 -5.86 -0.73
C LEU A 132 -5.55 -5.68 -0.59
N GLY A 133 -6.15 -6.16 0.50
CA GLY A 133 -7.58 -5.96 0.79
C GLY A 133 -7.94 -4.48 0.99
N ALA A 134 -7.12 -3.77 1.76
CA ALA A 134 -7.27 -2.33 1.96
C ALA A 134 -7.11 -1.54 0.65
N PHE A 135 -6.17 -1.95 -0.22
CA PHE A 135 -5.96 -1.33 -1.52
C PHE A 135 -7.18 -1.50 -2.43
N ALA A 136 -7.78 -2.70 -2.49
CA ALA A 136 -9.00 -2.93 -3.25
C ALA A 136 -10.14 -1.99 -2.81
N ALA A 137 -10.37 -1.86 -1.50
CA ALA A 137 -11.38 -0.95 -0.97
C ALA A 137 -11.09 0.53 -1.27
N ALA A 138 -9.83 0.95 -1.12
CA ALA A 138 -9.45 2.37 -1.22
C ALA A 138 -9.34 2.86 -2.66
N SER A 139 -8.92 2.00 -3.60
CA SER A 139 -8.69 2.38 -4.99
C SER A 139 -9.87 2.05 -5.92
N GLY A 140 -10.60 0.97 -5.64
CA GLY A 140 -11.63 0.45 -6.54
C GLY A 140 -11.11 -0.08 -7.88
N ILE A 141 -9.79 -0.12 -8.10
CA ILE A 141 -9.19 -0.57 -9.38
C ILE A 141 -9.16 -2.10 -9.51
N VAL A 142 -9.27 -2.81 -8.39
CA VAL A 142 -9.42 -4.27 -8.35
C VAL A 142 -10.52 -4.63 -7.36
N SER A 143 -11.28 -5.68 -7.66
CA SER A 143 -12.36 -6.20 -6.83
C SER A 143 -11.83 -7.06 -5.70
N LEU A 144 -12.57 -7.10 -4.57
CA LEU A 144 -12.24 -8.00 -3.47
C LEU A 144 -12.28 -9.48 -3.91
N LYS A 145 -13.18 -9.82 -4.84
CA LYS A 145 -13.26 -11.16 -5.42
C LYS A 145 -11.97 -11.52 -6.17
N ALA A 146 -11.45 -10.61 -6.98
CA ALA A 146 -10.19 -10.82 -7.67
C ALA A 146 -9.00 -10.93 -6.71
N VAL A 147 -9.01 -10.14 -5.63
CA VAL A 147 -8.04 -10.27 -4.53
C VAL A 147 -8.08 -11.67 -3.92
N HIS A 148 -9.26 -12.23 -3.64
CA HIS A 148 -9.39 -13.61 -3.15
C HIS A 148 -8.79 -14.61 -4.12
N THR A 149 -9.10 -14.49 -5.41
CA THR A 149 -8.53 -15.39 -6.42
C THR A 149 -7.01 -15.27 -6.51
N ALA A 150 -6.45 -14.06 -6.47
CA ALA A 150 -5.00 -13.86 -6.47
C ALA A 150 -4.34 -14.52 -5.25
N ILE A 151 -4.95 -14.41 -4.07
CA ILE A 151 -4.49 -15.07 -2.84
C ILE A 151 -4.50 -16.59 -2.99
N GLU A 152 -5.58 -17.17 -3.53
CA GLU A 152 -5.74 -18.62 -3.73
C GLU A 152 -4.81 -19.20 -4.80
N LEU A 153 -4.37 -18.38 -5.77
CA LEU A 153 -3.33 -18.78 -6.72
C LEU A 153 -1.94 -18.79 -6.07
N ARG A 154 -1.70 -17.90 -5.09
CA ARG A 154 -0.37 -17.72 -4.48
C ARG A 154 -0.13 -18.65 -3.29
N PHE A 155 -1.16 -18.91 -2.52
CA PHE A 155 -1.13 -19.64 -1.26
C PHE A 155 -2.13 -20.79 -1.31
N SER A 156 -1.94 -21.80 -0.46
CA SER A 156 -2.84 -22.97 -0.42
C SER A 156 -3.21 -23.35 1.01
N GLY A 157 -4.29 -24.12 1.13
CA GLY A 157 -4.75 -24.68 2.41
C GLY A 157 -5.08 -23.60 3.46
N PRO A 158 -4.73 -23.82 4.74
CA PRO A 158 -5.00 -22.88 5.82
C PRO A 158 -4.45 -21.47 5.55
N VAL A 159 -3.25 -21.37 4.97
CA VAL A 159 -2.60 -20.08 4.69
C VAL A 159 -3.44 -19.24 3.73
N ALA A 160 -4.03 -19.85 2.70
CA ALA A 160 -4.89 -19.14 1.76
C ALA A 160 -6.17 -18.62 2.44
N ARG A 161 -6.82 -19.45 3.26
CA ARG A 161 -8.02 -19.08 4.01
C ARG A 161 -7.73 -17.91 4.96
N ASP A 162 -6.72 -18.05 5.81
CA ASP A 162 -6.38 -17.04 6.83
C ASP A 162 -5.94 -15.73 6.15
N SER A 163 -5.26 -15.82 5.00
CA SER A 163 -4.92 -14.67 4.15
C SER A 163 -6.16 -13.95 3.60
N ARG A 164 -7.18 -14.69 3.15
CA ARG A 164 -8.45 -14.09 2.68
C ARG A 164 -9.19 -13.38 3.80
N GLU A 165 -9.27 -13.99 4.98
CA GLU A 165 -9.90 -13.38 6.16
C GLU A 165 -9.19 -12.08 6.57
N ALA A 166 -7.85 -12.06 6.52
CA ALA A 166 -7.05 -10.86 6.74
C ALA A 166 -7.32 -9.77 5.67
N ALA A 167 -7.47 -10.14 4.40
CA ALA A 167 -7.82 -9.20 3.34
C ALA A 167 -9.24 -8.64 3.52
N ASP A 168 -10.20 -9.47 3.93
CA ASP A 168 -11.59 -9.07 4.18
C ASP A 168 -11.70 -8.08 5.33
N GLU A 169 -11.01 -8.32 6.44
CA GLU A 169 -10.99 -7.37 7.56
C GLU A 169 -10.39 -6.03 7.13
N ALA A 170 -9.29 -6.04 6.37
CA ALA A 170 -8.66 -4.81 5.90
C ALA A 170 -9.52 -4.04 4.89
N TYR A 171 -10.23 -4.75 4.01
CA TYR A 171 -11.20 -4.17 3.08
C TYR A 171 -12.35 -3.50 3.84
N ALA A 172 -12.91 -4.20 4.84
CA ALA A 172 -13.99 -3.69 5.67
C ALA A 172 -13.54 -2.47 6.50
N TYR A 173 -12.34 -2.54 7.09
CA TYR A 173 -11.73 -1.42 7.81
C TYR A 173 -11.65 -0.18 6.94
N MET A 174 -11.18 -0.34 5.69
CA MET A 174 -11.07 0.81 4.78
C MET A 174 -12.42 1.34 4.31
N THR A 175 -13.40 0.46 4.08
CA THR A 175 -14.76 0.86 3.70
C THR A 175 -15.44 1.65 4.81
N ALA A 176 -15.22 1.28 6.08
CA ALA A 176 -15.76 2.01 7.23
C ALA A 176 -15.11 3.40 7.36
N ALA A 177 -13.78 3.49 7.25
CA ALA A 177 -13.06 4.75 7.33
C ALA A 177 -13.46 5.76 6.24
N ALA A 178 -13.88 5.28 5.06
CA ALA A 178 -14.40 6.16 4.00
C ALA A 178 -15.77 6.79 4.32
N ARG A 179 -16.54 6.21 5.25
CA ARG A 179 -17.86 6.72 5.66
C ARG A 179 -17.78 7.74 6.79
N GLU A 180 -16.69 7.76 7.56
CA GLU A 180 -16.50 8.61 8.74
C GLU A 180 -15.13 9.32 8.69
N PRO A 181 -14.94 10.29 7.76
CA PRO A 181 -13.64 10.96 7.58
C PRO A 181 -13.17 11.77 8.81
N ASP A 182 -14.09 12.18 9.69
CA ASP A 182 -13.79 13.07 10.82
C ASP A 182 -13.53 12.34 12.17
N ALA A 183 -13.74 11.02 12.24
CA ALA A 183 -13.67 10.28 13.51
C ALA A 183 -12.23 9.93 13.95
N VAL A 184 -11.23 10.31 13.16
CA VAL A 184 -9.90 9.73 13.26
C VAL A 184 -8.79 10.82 13.19
N GLY A 185 -8.94 11.85 14.01
CA GLY A 185 -7.89 12.84 14.28
C GLY A 185 -7.22 12.57 15.63
N PHE A 186 -6.02 12.00 15.63
CA PHE A 186 -5.13 12.09 16.79
C PHE A 186 -3.90 12.89 16.41
N ASP A 187 -3.68 13.95 17.18
CA ASP A 187 -2.53 14.84 17.08
C ASP A 187 -1.24 14.03 17.29
N VAL A 188 -0.31 14.09 16.34
CA VAL A 188 0.99 13.43 16.47
C VAL A 188 1.89 14.35 17.29
N PRO A 189 2.36 13.95 18.49
CA PRO A 189 3.25 14.79 19.27
C PRO A 189 4.62 14.83 18.59
N GLY A 190 4.96 15.99 18.01
CA GLY A 190 6.32 16.23 17.50
C GLY A 190 6.43 17.08 16.23
N SER A 191 5.68 18.18 16.09
CA SER A 191 6.20 19.29 15.29
C SER A 191 6.95 20.23 16.24
N VAL A 192 8.28 20.14 16.23
CA VAL A 192 9.11 21.17 16.84
C VAL A 192 8.91 22.42 15.99
N ALA A 193 8.13 23.36 16.51
CA ALA A 193 8.06 24.71 15.99
C ALA A 193 9.48 25.27 15.93
N ALA A 194 9.98 25.51 14.71
CA ALA A 194 11.18 26.30 14.48
C ALA A 194 10.86 27.75 14.88
N ASN A 195 11.01 28.04 16.17
CA ASN A 195 10.87 29.37 16.72
C ASN A 195 12.16 30.15 16.41
N GLY A 196 12.17 30.80 15.24
CA GLY A 196 13.26 31.67 14.79
C GLY A 196 12.89 33.15 14.84
N LYS A 197 12.59 33.68 16.03
CA LYS A 197 12.68 35.12 16.28
C LYS A 197 14.15 35.47 16.56
N ALA A 198 14.76 36.26 15.68
CA ALA A 198 15.85 37.14 16.07
C ALA A 198 15.65 38.48 15.36
N ARG A 199 15.19 39.47 16.14
CA ARG A 199 15.41 40.89 15.86
C ARG A 199 16.81 41.24 16.40
N SER A 200 17.63 41.83 15.56
CA SER A 200 18.46 43.01 15.85
C SER A 200 18.94 43.59 14.53
#